data_AF-A0A9P4JKA7-F1
#
_entry.id   AF-A0A9P4JKA7-F1
#
_cell.length_a   1.000
_cell.length_b   1.000
_cell.length_c   1.000
_cell.angle_alpha   90.00
_cell.angle_beta   90.00
_cell.angle_gamma   90.00
#
_symmetry.space_group_name_H-M   'P 1'
#
loop_
_entity.id
_entity.type
_entity.pdbx_description
1 polymer ?
#
loop_
_entity_poly.entity_id
_entity_poly.type
_entity_poly.pdbx_seq_one_letter_code
_entity_poly.pdbx_strand_id
1 'polypeptide(L)'
;MAQPDNSRLDDELELLHAIYPDQIDYHSRSRDLKYSDNSALLHLRLPETYPNSGFPDVISANDASKRDLRDRMKRAISESGVVEGEEALDVIIAAFQGIVGDINNDTPTTNDAPDTASNSAKQETKTVIIWLHHLLALGKRKLALNPSNSSPSISGITKPGYPGILLFTGPRDVVDEHVNELKQQNWQAFQVRYEEEGGWQLGDGGIGAGIREVETMAEVVKAVGSRKDEFLRAVGIK
;
A
#
# COMPACT_ATOMS: atom_id res chain seq x y z
N MET A 1 25.62 23.85 -11.07
CA MET A 1 25.31 22.41 -11.03
C MET A 1 24.35 22.23 -9.87
N ALA A 2 23.07 21.95 -10.16
CA ALA A 2 22.08 21.71 -9.11
C ALA A 2 22.46 20.40 -8.39
N GLN A 3 22.54 20.42 -7.07
CA GLN A 3 22.65 19.18 -6.31
C GLN A 3 21.39 18.36 -6.60
N PRO A 4 21.49 17.05 -6.89
CA PRO A 4 20.30 16.22 -6.96
C PRO A 4 19.60 16.28 -5.60
N ASP A 5 18.28 16.46 -5.61
CA ASP A 5 17.42 16.40 -4.43
C ASP A 5 17.49 14.99 -3.81
N ASN A 6 18.56 14.74 -3.07
CA ASN A 6 18.86 13.48 -2.40
C ASN A 6 17.86 13.21 -1.25
N SER A 7 17.15 14.25 -0.78
CA SER A 7 16.17 14.14 0.30
C SER A 7 15.10 13.11 0.03
N ARG A 8 14.59 13.02 -1.21
CA ARG A 8 13.55 12.05 -1.57
C ARG A 8 14.01 10.60 -1.45
N LEU A 9 15.25 10.32 -1.89
CA LEU A 9 15.83 8.99 -1.73
C LEU A 9 16.10 8.69 -0.26
N ASP A 10 16.60 9.66 0.49
CA ASP A 10 16.86 9.51 1.93
C ASP A 10 15.55 9.21 2.69
N ASP A 11 14.46 9.92 2.36
CA ASP A 11 13.11 9.69 2.92
C ASP A 11 12.55 8.30 2.54
N GLU A 12 12.76 7.85 1.29
CA GLU A 12 12.36 6.51 0.84
C GLU A 12 13.15 5.41 1.57
N LEU A 13 14.46 5.60 1.75
CA LEU A 13 15.31 4.65 2.47
C LEU A 13 14.97 4.57 3.96
N GLU A 14 14.72 5.71 4.62
CA GLU A 14 14.29 5.74 6.01
C GLU A 14 12.97 4.96 6.19
N LEU A 15 12.06 5.09 5.22
CA LEU A 15 10.83 4.32 5.24
C LEU A 15 11.05 2.83 5.04
N LEU A 16 11.87 2.44 4.07
CA LEU A 16 12.17 1.03 3.84
C LEU A 16 12.75 0.37 5.08
N HIS A 17 13.61 1.08 5.82
CA HIS A 17 14.12 0.59 7.10
C HIS A 17 13.02 0.45 8.17
N ALA A 18 11.98 1.28 8.13
CA ALA A 18 10.83 1.15 9.03
C ALA A 18 9.87 0.01 8.63
N ILE A 19 9.68 -0.24 7.32
CA ILE A 19 8.79 -1.30 6.81
C ILE A 19 9.46 -2.68 6.91
N TYR A 20 10.75 -2.75 6.57
CA TYR A 20 11.55 -3.97 6.46
C TYR A 20 12.74 -3.92 7.43
N PRO A 21 12.47 -3.94 8.75
CA PRO A 21 13.51 -3.84 9.77
C PRO A 21 14.51 -4.99 9.60
N ASP A 22 15.80 -4.65 9.63
CA ASP A 22 16.94 -5.58 9.48
C ASP A 22 17.01 -6.36 8.15
N GLN A 23 16.17 -6.03 7.17
CA GLN A 23 16.12 -6.71 5.87
C GLN A 23 16.70 -5.87 4.73
N ILE A 24 16.95 -4.58 4.97
CA ILE A 24 17.44 -3.61 3.98
C ILE A 24 18.88 -3.21 4.30
N ASP A 25 19.74 -3.29 3.29
CA ASP A 25 21.12 -2.79 3.32
C ASP A 25 21.35 -1.88 2.10
N TYR A 26 21.68 -0.61 2.33
CA TYR A 26 21.93 0.37 1.29
C TYR A 26 23.36 0.89 1.33
N HIS A 27 24.04 0.85 0.18
CA HIS A 27 25.41 1.34 0.03
C HIS A 27 25.45 2.61 -0.82
N SER A 28 25.52 3.76 -0.16
CA SER A 28 25.43 5.08 -0.80
C SER A 28 26.44 5.32 -1.92
N ARG A 29 27.68 4.82 -1.78
CA ARG A 29 28.74 5.02 -2.77
C ARG A 29 28.47 4.30 -4.10
N SER A 30 27.94 3.08 -4.04
CA SER A 30 27.64 2.30 -5.25
C SER A 30 26.16 2.38 -5.65
N ARG A 31 25.34 3.07 -4.84
CA ARG A 31 23.89 3.16 -4.96
C ARG A 31 23.25 1.77 -5.08
N ASP A 32 23.82 0.81 -4.37
CA ASP A 32 23.32 -0.57 -4.32
C ASP A 32 22.37 -0.72 -3.14
N LEU A 33 21.16 -1.23 -3.39
CA LEU A 33 20.21 -1.63 -2.35
C LEU A 33 20.06 -3.15 -2.36
N LYS A 34 20.15 -3.76 -1.18
CA LYS A 34 19.91 -5.19 -0.98
C LYS A 34 18.73 -5.38 -0.06
N TYR A 35 17.83 -6.28 -0.46
CA TYR A 35 16.78 -6.81 0.37
C TYR A 35 17.02 -8.31 0.57
N SER A 36 16.90 -8.77 1.81
CA SER A 36 17.06 -10.18 2.16
C SER A 36 15.97 -10.68 3.09
N ASP A 37 15.37 -11.81 2.75
CA ASP A 37 14.34 -12.45 3.55
C ASP A 37 14.38 -13.98 3.39
N ASN A 38 14.48 -14.72 4.51
CA ASN A 38 14.47 -16.18 4.54
C ASN A 38 15.38 -16.86 3.48
N SER A 39 16.59 -16.33 3.28
CA SER A 39 17.58 -16.75 2.25
C SER A 39 17.28 -16.37 0.80
N ALA A 40 16.13 -15.74 0.51
CA ALA A 40 15.90 -15.04 -0.74
C ALA A 40 16.62 -13.69 -0.73
N LEU A 41 17.16 -13.28 -1.88
CA LEU A 41 17.94 -12.05 -2.02
C LEU A 41 17.56 -11.29 -3.28
N LEU A 42 17.32 -10.00 -3.11
CA LEU A 42 17.16 -9.03 -4.18
C LEU A 42 18.27 -7.98 -4.05
N HIS A 43 18.98 -7.70 -5.15
CA HIS A 43 20.00 -6.67 -5.24
C HIS A 43 19.68 -5.76 -6.42
N LEU A 44 19.46 -4.49 -6.10
CA LEU A 44 19.17 -3.41 -7.03
C LEU A 44 20.34 -2.43 -7.09
N ARG A 45 20.52 -1.80 -8.26
CA ARG A 45 21.39 -0.65 -8.43
C ARG A 45 20.56 0.55 -8.90
N LEU A 46 20.60 1.63 -8.12
CA LEU A 46 19.83 2.82 -8.41
C LEU A 46 20.64 3.75 -9.32
N PRO A 47 20.06 4.26 -10.43
CA PRO A 47 20.73 5.28 -11.25
C PRO A 47 20.90 6.57 -10.44
N GLU A 48 21.85 7.41 -10.81
CA GLU A 48 22.13 8.69 -10.13
C GLU A 48 20.93 9.65 -10.14
N THR A 49 20.07 9.52 -11.14
CA THR A 49 18.88 10.35 -11.35
C THR A 49 17.65 9.90 -10.54
N TYR A 50 17.69 8.71 -9.95
CA TYR A 50 16.59 8.19 -9.13
C TYR A 50 16.40 8.98 -7.83
N PRO A 51 15.15 9.27 -7.38
CA PRO A 51 13.87 8.83 -7.95
C PRO A 51 13.28 9.74 -9.05
N ASN A 52 13.98 10.82 -9.42
CA ASN A 52 13.45 11.81 -10.37
C ASN A 52 13.31 11.26 -11.79
N SER A 53 14.27 10.43 -12.23
CA SER A 53 14.17 9.71 -13.50
C SER A 53 15.04 8.45 -13.51
N GLY A 54 14.71 7.51 -14.39
CA GLY A 54 15.34 6.18 -14.44
C GLY A 54 14.87 5.26 -13.31
N PHE A 55 14.94 3.95 -13.56
CA PHE A 55 14.48 2.91 -12.64
C PHE A 55 15.67 2.11 -12.07
N PRO A 56 15.53 1.52 -10.87
CA PRO A 56 16.54 0.62 -10.33
C PRO A 56 16.78 -0.60 -11.23
N ASP A 57 18.04 -0.90 -11.50
CA ASP A 57 18.46 -2.08 -12.26
C ASP A 57 18.53 -3.31 -11.35
N VAL A 58 17.95 -4.43 -11.80
CA VAL A 58 18.04 -5.71 -11.07
C VAL A 58 19.40 -6.36 -11.34
N ILE A 59 20.30 -6.30 -10.36
CA ILE A 59 21.64 -6.91 -10.42
C ILE A 59 21.55 -8.41 -10.12
N SER A 60 20.81 -8.79 -9.08
CA SER A 60 20.50 -10.19 -8.76
C SER A 60 19.14 -10.32 -8.09
N ALA A 61 18.43 -11.40 -8.39
CA ALA A 61 17.20 -11.77 -7.70
C ALA A 61 17.18 -13.30 -7.58
N ASN A 62 17.07 -13.85 -6.38
CA ASN A 62 17.02 -15.29 -6.16
C ASN A 62 16.15 -15.68 -4.97
N ASP A 63 15.50 -16.84 -5.07
CA ASP A 63 14.75 -17.42 -3.95
C ASP A 63 15.68 -18.17 -2.98
N ALA A 64 15.11 -18.74 -1.91
CA ALA A 64 15.85 -19.56 -0.95
C ALA A 64 16.54 -20.79 -1.57
N SER A 65 16.07 -21.26 -2.73
CA SER A 65 16.67 -22.36 -3.50
C SER A 65 17.71 -21.89 -4.51
N LYS A 66 18.09 -20.60 -4.50
CA LYS A 66 19.04 -19.96 -5.42
C LYS A 66 18.61 -20.01 -6.90
N ARG A 67 17.32 -20.16 -7.18
CA ARG A 67 16.79 -20.00 -8.54
C ARG A 67 16.91 -18.54 -8.96
N ASP A 68 17.38 -18.29 -10.18
CA ASP A 68 17.51 -16.94 -10.71
C ASP A 68 16.13 -16.39 -11.13
N LEU A 69 15.75 -15.26 -10.55
CA LEU A 69 14.46 -14.60 -10.76
C LEU A 69 14.58 -13.28 -11.52
N ARG A 70 15.77 -12.91 -12.03
CA ARG A 70 16.02 -11.59 -12.62
C ARG A 70 15.08 -11.24 -13.76
N ASP A 71 14.85 -12.17 -14.69
CA ASP A 71 13.99 -11.91 -15.85
C ASP A 71 12.53 -11.74 -15.44
N ARG A 72 12.06 -12.53 -14.46
CA ARG A 72 10.71 -12.38 -13.90
C ARG A 72 10.57 -11.06 -13.16
N MET A 73 11.60 -10.65 -12.43
CA MET A 73 11.65 -9.37 -11.74
C MET A 73 11.59 -8.19 -12.72
N LYS A 74 12.42 -8.21 -13.78
CA LYS A 74 12.41 -7.15 -14.80
C LYS A 74 11.04 -6.98 -15.48
N ARG A 75 10.34 -8.10 -15.74
CA ARG A 75 8.97 -8.06 -16.25
C ARG A 75 8.01 -7.46 -15.23
N ALA A 76 8.05 -7.92 -13.98
CA ALA A 76 7.20 -7.42 -12.91
C ALA A 76 7.38 -5.90 -12.69
N ILE A 77 8.62 -5.39 -12.75
CA ILE A 77 8.89 -3.94 -12.68
C ILE A 77 8.25 -3.21 -13.86
N SER A 78 8.40 -3.74 -15.08
CA SER A 78 7.82 -3.13 -16.29
C SER A 78 6.27 -3.12 -16.26
N GLU A 79 5.66 -4.11 -15.61
CA GLU A 79 4.22 -4.28 -15.49
C GLU A 79 3.62 -3.58 -14.25
N SER A 80 4.45 -3.16 -13.29
CA SER A 80 4.03 -2.55 -12.02
C SER A 80 3.38 -1.17 -12.16
N GLY A 81 3.49 -0.53 -13.33
CA GLY A 81 2.87 0.76 -13.62
C GLY A 81 3.54 1.95 -12.94
N VAL A 82 4.72 1.77 -12.34
CA VAL A 82 5.50 2.87 -11.75
C VAL A 82 5.97 3.81 -12.85
N VAL A 83 5.75 5.10 -12.65
CA VAL A 83 6.14 6.16 -13.59
C VAL A 83 7.43 6.83 -13.14
N GLU A 84 8.18 7.39 -14.09
CA GLU A 84 9.36 8.20 -13.76
C GLU A 84 8.97 9.37 -12.85
N GLY A 85 9.82 9.66 -11.87
CA GLY A 85 9.56 10.67 -10.85
C GLY A 85 8.93 10.12 -9.57
N GLU A 86 8.47 8.86 -9.57
CA GLU A 86 7.96 8.16 -8.38
C GLU A 86 9.02 7.27 -7.73
N GLU A 87 8.97 7.23 -6.39
CA GLU A 87 9.66 6.26 -5.55
C GLU A 87 9.07 4.86 -5.80
N ALA A 88 9.95 3.87 -5.80
CA ALA A 88 9.69 2.58 -6.45
C ALA A 88 10.26 1.38 -5.70
N LEU A 89 11.16 1.58 -4.75
CA LEU A 89 11.91 0.50 -4.12
C LEU A 89 10.97 -0.46 -3.37
N ASP A 90 9.96 0.08 -2.68
CA ASP A 90 8.94 -0.72 -2.01
C ASP A 90 8.13 -1.58 -3.00
N VAL A 91 7.77 -1.03 -4.17
CA VAL A 91 7.10 -1.80 -5.25
C VAL A 91 7.90 -3.01 -5.63
N ILE A 92 9.19 -2.78 -5.83
CA ILE A 92 10.11 -3.74 -6.39
C ILE A 92 10.35 -4.84 -5.33
N ILE A 93 10.44 -4.47 -4.06
CA ILE A 93 10.53 -5.43 -2.94
C ILE A 93 9.22 -6.23 -2.80
N ALA A 94 8.06 -5.59 -2.83
CA ALA A 94 6.76 -6.27 -2.73
C ALA A 94 6.53 -7.24 -3.90
N ALA A 95 6.87 -6.83 -5.13
CA ALA A 95 6.81 -7.70 -6.31
C ALA A 95 7.77 -8.88 -6.18
N PHE A 96 8.97 -8.68 -5.62
CA PHE A 96 9.90 -9.78 -5.33
C PHE A 96 9.34 -10.76 -4.30
N GLN A 97 8.77 -10.27 -3.20
CA GLN A 97 8.10 -11.09 -2.19
C GLN A 97 6.94 -11.90 -2.80
N GLY A 98 6.12 -11.28 -3.67
CA GLY A 98 5.04 -11.95 -4.39
C GLY A 98 5.55 -13.08 -5.28
N ILE A 99 6.61 -12.83 -6.08
CA ILE A 99 7.23 -13.85 -6.92
C ILE A 99 7.74 -15.03 -6.08
N VAL A 100 8.43 -14.76 -4.97
CA VAL A 100 8.93 -15.80 -4.07
C VAL A 100 7.77 -16.57 -3.41
N GLY A 101 6.70 -15.88 -3.04
CA GLY A 101 5.48 -16.47 -2.50
C GLY A 101 4.78 -17.41 -3.49
N ASP A 102 4.56 -16.97 -4.73
CA ASP A 102 3.95 -17.78 -5.80
C ASP A 102 4.72 -19.07 -6.05
N ILE A 103 6.05 -18.95 -6.08
CA ILE A 103 6.97 -20.06 -6.31
C ILE A 103 6.88 -21.12 -5.19
N ASN A 104 6.58 -20.70 -3.97
CA ASN A 104 6.40 -21.60 -2.84
C ASN A 104 4.98 -22.18 -2.78
N ASN A 105 3.99 -21.52 -3.39
CA ASN A 105 2.57 -21.82 -3.27
C ASN A 105 1.93 -22.48 -4.51
N ASP A 106 2.71 -22.98 -5.48
CA ASP A 106 2.26 -23.53 -6.76
C ASP A 106 0.99 -24.42 -6.65
N THR A 107 -0.18 -23.78 -6.73
CA THR A 107 -1.53 -24.33 -6.85
C THR A 107 -2.33 -23.31 -7.67
N PRO A 108 -2.96 -23.72 -8.78
CA PRO A 108 -3.70 -22.80 -9.64
C PRO A 108 -5.08 -22.54 -9.01
N THR A 109 -5.43 -21.28 -8.78
CA THR A 109 -6.81 -20.92 -8.42
C THR A 109 -7.49 -20.28 -9.62
N THR A 110 -8.48 -20.99 -10.15
CA THR A 110 -9.41 -20.59 -11.20
C THR A 110 -10.38 -19.53 -10.72
N ASN A 111 -10.70 -18.60 -11.63
CA ASN A 111 -11.82 -17.67 -11.58
C ASN A 111 -13.16 -18.36 -11.24
N ASP A 112 -14.05 -17.66 -10.54
CA ASP A 112 -15.37 -17.33 -11.08
C ASP A 112 -16.10 -16.30 -10.20
N ALA A 113 -16.85 -15.43 -10.87
CA ALA A 113 -17.81 -14.47 -10.33
C ALA A 113 -19.24 -15.00 -10.52
N PRO A 114 -20.29 -14.20 -10.22
CA PRO A 114 -20.87 -13.98 -8.90
C PRO A 114 -22.27 -14.60 -8.82
N ASP A 115 -22.84 -14.74 -7.60
CA ASP A 115 -24.27 -14.98 -7.49
C ASP A 115 -24.93 -14.14 -6.38
N THR A 116 -26.06 -13.55 -6.77
CA THR A 116 -26.81 -12.53 -6.03
C THR A 116 -27.90 -13.20 -5.20
N ALA A 117 -27.96 -12.92 -3.90
CA ALA A 117 -29.19 -13.13 -3.13
C ALA A 117 -29.31 -12.10 -2.00
N SER A 118 -30.21 -11.14 -2.24
CA SER A 118 -30.73 -10.19 -1.25
C SER A 118 -31.41 -10.95 -0.11
N ASN A 119 -30.93 -10.75 1.12
CA ASN A 119 -31.67 -11.05 2.32
C ASN A 119 -31.35 -9.99 3.37
N SER A 120 -32.39 -9.31 3.87
CA SER A 120 -32.30 -8.26 4.89
C SER A 120 -31.91 -8.84 6.26
N ALA A 121 -30.68 -9.33 6.37
CA ALA A 121 -29.98 -9.50 7.64
C ALA A 121 -29.56 -8.11 8.13
N LYS A 122 -29.45 -7.92 9.45
CA LYS A 122 -28.75 -6.75 10.01
C LYS A 122 -27.41 -6.64 9.28
N GLN A 123 -27.22 -5.60 8.47
CA GLN A 123 -25.96 -5.42 7.76
C GLN A 123 -24.85 -5.32 8.79
N GLU A 124 -24.05 -6.36 8.88
CA GLU A 124 -22.83 -6.36 9.68
C GLU A 124 -21.98 -5.20 9.18
N THR A 125 -21.49 -4.39 10.12
CA THR A 125 -20.65 -3.25 9.78
C THR A 125 -19.21 -3.62 10.01
N LYS A 126 -18.30 -3.02 9.24
CA LYS A 126 -16.87 -3.29 9.29
C LYS A 126 -16.11 -1.97 9.25
N THR A 127 -14.98 -1.93 9.96
CA THR A 127 -14.01 -0.84 9.86
C THR A 127 -12.66 -1.39 9.40
N VAL A 128 -12.02 -0.69 8.46
CA VAL A 128 -10.70 -1.02 7.93
C VAL A 128 -9.81 0.22 7.95
N ILE A 129 -8.56 0.06 8.39
CA ILE A 129 -7.50 1.07 8.22
C ILE A 129 -6.43 0.50 7.31
N ILE A 130 -6.15 1.24 6.25
CA ILE A 130 -5.16 0.92 5.23
C ILE A 130 -4.09 2.00 5.28
N TRP A 131 -2.86 1.53 5.34
CA TRP A 131 -1.67 2.34 5.23
C TRP A 131 -1.11 2.19 3.82
N LEU A 132 -0.58 3.29 3.29
CA LEU A 132 0.07 3.39 1.98
C LEU A 132 1.37 4.16 2.15
N HIS A 133 2.36 3.82 1.34
CA HIS A 133 3.62 4.58 1.29
C HIS A 133 3.33 6.05 0.96
N HIS A 134 2.52 6.30 -0.06
CA HIS A 134 2.10 7.64 -0.42
C HIS A 134 0.82 7.61 -1.26
N LEU A 135 -0.10 8.53 -0.94
CA LEU A 135 -1.33 8.75 -1.69
C LEU A 135 -1.28 10.13 -2.36
N LEU A 136 -0.33 10.33 -3.28
CA LEU A 136 -0.13 11.61 -3.97
C LEU A 136 -0.88 11.70 -5.30
N ALA A 137 -0.86 10.62 -6.10
CA ALA A 137 -1.44 10.64 -7.44
C ALA A 137 -2.95 10.92 -7.40
N LEU A 138 -3.38 11.89 -8.21
CA LEU A 138 -4.78 12.34 -8.25
C LEU A 138 -5.76 11.22 -8.61
N GLY A 139 -5.36 10.28 -9.47
CA GLY A 139 -6.17 9.10 -9.81
C GLY A 139 -6.42 8.21 -8.59
N LYS A 140 -5.37 7.91 -7.81
CA LYS A 140 -5.48 7.14 -6.56
C LYS A 140 -6.43 7.82 -5.56
N ARG A 141 -6.25 9.13 -5.37
CA ARG A 141 -7.11 9.94 -4.48
C ARG A 141 -8.58 9.89 -4.90
N LYS A 142 -8.86 10.05 -6.20
CA LYS A 142 -10.23 10.00 -6.73
C LYS A 142 -10.87 8.63 -6.53
N LEU A 143 -10.15 7.54 -6.80
CA LEU A 143 -10.65 6.18 -6.58
C LEU A 143 -10.93 5.93 -5.09
N ALA A 144 -10.04 6.35 -4.21
CA ALA A 144 -10.23 6.17 -2.77
C ALA A 144 -11.48 6.90 -2.23
N LEU A 145 -11.82 8.06 -2.80
CA LEU A 145 -12.97 8.87 -2.42
C LEU A 145 -14.30 8.40 -3.02
N ASN A 146 -14.26 7.71 -4.16
CA ASN A 146 -15.45 7.38 -4.95
C ASN A 146 -15.52 5.87 -5.19
N PRO A 147 -16.14 5.10 -4.27
CA PRO A 147 -16.45 3.69 -4.48
C PRO A 147 -17.33 3.52 -5.72
N SER A 148 -17.08 2.46 -6.51
CA SER A 148 -17.83 2.24 -7.75
C SER A 148 -19.31 1.98 -7.48
N ASN A 149 -19.63 1.30 -6.38
CA ASN A 149 -21.00 1.16 -5.88
C ASN A 149 -21.42 2.41 -5.11
N SER A 150 -22.13 3.29 -5.81
CA SER A 150 -22.54 4.65 -5.40
C SER A 150 -23.63 4.69 -4.30
N SER A 151 -23.82 3.61 -3.54
CA SER A 151 -24.79 3.59 -2.44
C SER A 151 -24.18 4.27 -1.21
N PRO A 152 -24.86 5.25 -0.57
CA PRO A 152 -24.30 6.12 0.46
C PRO A 152 -24.15 5.43 1.83
N SER A 153 -23.73 4.18 1.87
CA SER A 153 -23.62 3.40 3.10
C SER A 153 -22.20 3.32 3.65
N ILE A 154 -21.19 3.63 2.84
CA ILE A 154 -19.79 3.70 3.27
C ILE A 154 -19.42 5.12 3.67
N SER A 155 -18.72 5.21 4.80
CA SER A 155 -18.10 6.42 5.31
C SER A 155 -16.60 6.20 5.44
N GLY A 156 -15.84 7.28 5.39
CA GLY A 156 -14.41 7.14 5.53
C GLY A 156 -13.65 8.44 5.53
N ILE A 157 -12.35 8.29 5.76
CA ILE A 157 -11.38 9.37 5.73
C ILE A 157 -10.23 8.91 4.86
N THR A 158 -9.83 9.75 3.91
CA THR A 158 -8.57 9.60 3.18
C THR A 158 -7.66 10.74 3.60
N LYS A 159 -6.42 10.42 3.95
CA LYS A 159 -5.36 11.40 4.17
C LYS A 159 -4.29 11.18 3.10
N PRO A 160 -4.30 11.98 2.03
CA PRO A 160 -3.24 12.03 1.04
C PRO A 160 -1.87 12.40 1.64
N GLY A 161 -0.82 12.19 0.86
CA GLY A 161 0.54 12.52 1.27
C GLY A 161 1.28 11.34 1.88
N TYR A 162 2.13 11.64 2.85
CA TYR A 162 3.08 10.71 3.47
C TYR A 162 2.83 10.57 4.99
N PRO A 163 2.59 9.36 5.50
CA PRO A 163 2.06 8.22 4.74
C PRO A 163 0.66 8.51 4.19
N GLY A 164 0.24 7.75 3.19
CA GLY A 164 -1.14 7.73 2.75
C GLY A 164 -1.98 6.89 3.72
N ILE A 165 -3.14 7.39 4.14
CA ILE A 165 -4.03 6.67 5.06
C ILE A 165 -5.43 6.62 4.48
N LEU A 166 -6.01 5.44 4.48
CA LEU A 166 -7.42 5.23 4.17
C LEU A 166 -8.09 4.59 5.39
N LEU A 167 -9.21 5.15 5.81
CA LEU A 167 -10.05 4.60 6.85
C LEU A 167 -11.45 4.48 6.28
N PHE A 168 -12.00 3.28 6.27
CA PHE A 168 -13.35 3.02 5.77
C PHE A 168 -14.20 2.32 6.84
N THR A 169 -15.46 2.72 6.94
CA THR A 169 -16.45 2.16 7.87
C THR A 169 -17.82 2.11 7.19
N GLY A 170 -18.58 1.04 7.37
CA GLY A 170 -19.88 0.88 6.75
C GLY A 170 -20.33 -0.58 6.71
N PRO A 171 -21.37 -0.93 5.93
CA PRO A 171 -21.72 -2.32 5.66
C PRO A 171 -20.52 -3.11 5.15
N ARG A 172 -20.34 -4.31 5.70
CA ARG A 172 -19.19 -5.18 5.46
C ARG A 172 -18.96 -5.45 3.98
N ASP A 173 -20.03 -5.80 3.27
CA ASP A 173 -20.03 -6.07 1.83
C ASP A 173 -19.51 -4.88 1.02
N VAL A 174 -19.99 -3.68 1.33
CA VAL A 174 -19.60 -2.45 0.63
C VAL A 174 -18.16 -2.04 0.95
N VAL A 175 -17.73 -2.18 2.22
CA VAL A 175 -16.35 -1.92 2.62
C VAL A 175 -15.39 -2.90 1.95
N ASP A 176 -15.73 -4.20 1.95
CA ASP A 176 -14.90 -5.25 1.36
C ASP A 176 -14.77 -5.09 -0.15
N GLU A 177 -15.86 -4.78 -0.84
CA GLU A 177 -15.86 -4.49 -2.27
C GLU A 177 -14.96 -3.29 -2.59
N HIS A 178 -15.12 -2.18 -1.88
CA HIS A 178 -14.29 -0.99 -2.09
C HIS A 178 -12.81 -1.29 -1.84
N VAL A 179 -12.47 -1.98 -0.74
CA VAL A 179 -11.10 -2.38 -0.44
C VAL A 179 -10.55 -3.29 -1.54
N ASN A 180 -11.35 -4.21 -2.07
CA ASN A 180 -10.94 -5.10 -3.16
C ASN A 180 -10.73 -4.35 -4.48
N GLU A 181 -11.57 -3.36 -4.82
CA GLU A 181 -11.37 -2.48 -5.98
C GLU A 181 -10.03 -1.74 -5.88
N LEU A 182 -9.71 -1.20 -4.70
CA LEU A 182 -8.45 -0.50 -4.47
C LEU A 182 -7.24 -1.44 -4.50
N LYS A 183 -7.36 -2.66 -3.96
CA LYS A 183 -6.30 -3.69 -4.04
C LYS A 183 -5.97 -4.05 -5.49
N GLN A 184 -6.98 -4.15 -6.37
CA GLN A 184 -6.78 -4.45 -7.80
C GLN A 184 -5.97 -3.38 -8.53
N GLN A 185 -5.84 -2.18 -7.98
CA GLN A 185 -5.02 -1.12 -8.56
C GLN A 185 -3.51 -1.30 -8.27
N ASN A 186 -3.12 -2.31 -7.48
CA ASN A 186 -1.73 -2.63 -7.15
C ASN A 186 -0.93 -1.42 -6.60
N TRP A 187 -1.55 -0.65 -5.70
CA TRP A 187 -0.91 0.53 -5.11
C TRP A 187 0.24 0.18 -4.17
N GLN A 188 1.20 1.09 -4.09
CA GLN A 188 2.41 0.93 -3.28
C GLN A 188 2.18 0.86 -1.79
N ALA A 189 2.85 -0.10 -1.16
CA ALA A 189 2.66 -0.53 0.23
C ALA A 189 1.20 -0.55 0.69
N PHE A 190 0.27 -1.09 -0.10
CA PHE A 190 -1.13 -1.22 0.33
C PHE A 190 -1.25 -2.23 1.48
N GLN A 191 -1.23 -1.73 2.71
CA GLN A 191 -1.22 -2.55 3.92
C GLN A 191 -2.51 -2.35 4.71
N VAL A 192 -3.35 -3.38 4.78
CA VAL A 192 -4.46 -3.41 5.74
C VAL A 192 -3.86 -3.63 7.13
N ARG A 193 -3.85 -2.58 7.96
CA ARG A 193 -3.23 -2.61 9.30
C ARG A 193 -4.23 -2.71 10.44
N TYR A 194 -5.51 -2.50 10.15
CA TYR A 194 -6.60 -2.71 11.08
C TYR A 194 -7.83 -3.22 10.35
N GLU A 195 -8.50 -4.17 10.98
CA GLU A 195 -9.76 -4.73 10.53
C GLU A 195 -10.56 -5.17 11.75
N GLU A 196 -11.78 -4.67 11.90
CA GLU A 196 -12.68 -5.02 13.00
C GLU A 196 -14.13 -5.05 12.52
N GLU A 197 -14.88 -6.01 13.04
CA GLU A 197 -16.34 -6.02 12.92
C GLU A 197 -16.93 -4.94 13.86
N GLY A 198 -17.67 -4.01 13.27
CA GLY A 198 -18.22 -2.84 13.93
C GLY A 198 -17.87 -1.56 13.19
N GLY A 199 -18.89 -0.74 12.92
CA GLY A 199 -18.71 0.55 12.27
C GLY A 199 -18.23 1.62 13.26
N TRP A 200 -17.05 2.18 13.02
CA TRP A 200 -16.58 3.36 13.74
C TRP A 200 -17.47 4.57 13.40
N GLN A 201 -17.74 5.40 14.40
CA GLN A 201 -18.39 6.70 14.21
C GLN A 201 -17.33 7.75 13.91
N LEU A 202 -17.37 8.33 12.70
CA LEU A 202 -16.38 9.29 12.24
C LEU A 202 -16.94 10.72 12.30
N GLY A 203 -16.47 11.51 13.27
CA GLY A 203 -16.98 12.87 13.54
C GLY A 203 -18.51 12.95 13.63
N ASP A 204 -19.07 14.10 13.24
CA ASP A 204 -20.51 14.38 13.38
C ASP A 204 -21.39 13.71 12.31
N GLY A 205 -20.78 13.03 11.32
CA GLY A 205 -21.46 12.53 10.13
C GLY A 205 -22.07 11.13 10.24
N GLY A 206 -21.66 10.31 11.22
CA GLY A 206 -22.11 8.93 11.31
C GLY A 206 -21.75 8.06 10.08
N ILE A 207 -22.31 6.84 10.03
CA ILE A 207 -22.16 5.93 8.89
C ILE A 207 -23.07 6.39 7.76
N GLY A 208 -22.52 6.53 6.55
CA GLY A 208 -23.22 6.95 5.33
C GLY A 208 -23.05 8.43 4.96
N ALA A 209 -22.19 9.18 5.67
CA ALA A 209 -21.80 10.54 5.30
C ALA A 209 -20.81 10.62 4.12
N GLY A 210 -20.48 9.50 3.49
CA GLY A 210 -19.48 9.43 2.42
C GLY A 210 -18.04 9.45 2.94
N ILE A 211 -17.10 9.38 2.00
CA ILE A 211 -15.67 9.39 2.27
C ILE A 211 -15.16 10.82 2.07
N ARG A 212 -14.46 11.36 3.06
CA ARG A 212 -13.87 12.71 2.99
C ARG A 212 -12.36 12.68 2.97
N GLU A 213 -11.78 13.66 2.31
CA GLU A 213 -10.34 13.88 2.35
C GLU A 213 -9.97 14.82 3.49
N VAL A 214 -8.83 14.58 4.15
CA VAL A 214 -8.24 15.43 5.19
C VAL A 214 -6.76 15.64 4.93
N GLU A 215 -6.21 16.76 5.36
CA GLU A 215 -4.82 17.11 5.03
C GLU A 215 -3.84 16.56 6.09
N THR A 216 -4.25 16.59 7.35
CA THR A 216 -3.34 16.32 8.48
C THR A 216 -3.71 15.06 9.27
N MET A 217 -2.70 14.46 9.92
CA MET A 217 -2.94 13.35 10.86
C MET A 217 -3.82 13.80 12.05
N ALA A 218 -3.66 15.05 12.48
CA ALA A 218 -4.45 15.63 13.57
C ALA A 218 -5.96 15.66 13.25
N GLU A 219 -6.32 15.91 11.99
CA GLU A 219 -7.72 15.83 11.52
C GLU A 219 -8.26 14.39 11.55
N VAL A 220 -7.46 13.40 11.14
CA VAL A 220 -7.85 11.99 11.24
C VAL A 220 -8.08 11.61 12.70
N VAL A 221 -7.14 11.96 13.59
CA VAL A 221 -7.22 11.71 15.03
C VAL A 221 -8.46 12.39 15.66
N LYS A 222 -8.73 13.64 15.28
CA LYS A 222 -9.92 14.36 15.74
C LYS A 222 -11.20 13.66 15.30
N ALA A 223 -11.20 13.09 14.09
CA ALA A 223 -12.38 12.44 13.52
C ALA A 223 -12.68 11.06 14.12
N VAL A 224 -11.66 10.26 14.47
CA VAL A 224 -11.86 8.95 15.11
C VAL A 224 -12.20 9.04 16.60
N GLY A 225 -12.00 10.21 17.22
CA GLY A 225 -12.45 10.51 18.57
C GLY A 225 -11.90 9.54 19.62
N SER A 226 -12.78 8.80 20.28
CA SER A 226 -12.42 7.84 21.34
C SER A 226 -11.56 6.66 20.85
N ARG A 227 -11.55 6.40 19.53
CA ARG A 227 -10.77 5.32 18.90
C ARG A 227 -9.35 5.75 18.50
N LYS A 228 -8.89 6.91 18.96
CA LYS A 228 -7.56 7.47 18.67
C LYS A 228 -6.42 6.46 18.89
N ASP A 229 -6.39 5.78 20.02
CA ASP A 229 -5.23 4.94 20.38
C ASP A 229 -5.15 3.69 19.49
N GLU A 230 -6.30 3.13 19.11
CA GLU A 230 -6.38 2.02 18.16
C GLU A 230 -5.95 2.46 16.77
N PHE A 231 -6.37 3.65 16.34
CA PHE A 231 -5.95 4.24 15.08
C PHE A 231 -4.43 4.49 15.04
N LEU A 232 -3.87 5.12 16.06
CA LEU A 232 -2.44 5.43 16.13
C LEU A 232 -1.59 4.15 16.10
N ARG A 233 -2.01 3.13 16.86
CA ARG A 233 -1.38 1.81 16.84
C ARG A 233 -1.44 1.18 15.44
N ALA A 234 -2.59 1.26 14.77
CA ALA A 234 -2.75 0.73 13.41
C ALA A 234 -1.83 1.43 12.40
N VAL A 235 -1.62 2.74 12.51
CA VAL A 235 -0.73 3.47 11.59
C VAL A 235 0.76 3.41 11.99
N GLY A 236 1.09 2.70 13.07
CA GLY A 236 2.47 2.47 13.53
C GLY A 236 3.08 3.62 14.36
N ILE A 237 2.25 4.50 14.90
CA ILE A 237 2.69 5.61 15.77
C ILE A 237 2.51 5.16 17.23
N LYS A 238 3.60 5.17 18.00
CA LYS A 238 3.62 4.87 19.44
C LYS A 238 3.22 6.06 20.29
#